data_AF-A0A0G0WSR8-F1
#
_entry.id   AF-A0A0G0WSR8-F1
#
_cell.length_a   1.000
_cell.length_b   1.000
_cell.length_c   1.000
_cell.angle_alpha   90.00
_cell.angle_beta   90.00
_cell.angle_gamma   90.00
#
_symmetry.space_group_name_H-M   'P 1'
#
loop_
_entity.id
_entity.type
_entity.pdbx_description
1 polymer ?
#
loop_
_entity_poly.entity_id
_entity_poly.type
_entity_poly.pdbx_seq_one_letter_code
_entity_poly.pdbx_strand_id
1 'polypeptide(L)' 'MFNTEREGQLHFFKNFGIKLDENDVLVANTDGVFNGNIFEFKLSINNTQQVLFQAIKYLSRLRITGNPVPKNI' A
#
# COMPACT_ATOMS: atom_id res chain seq x y z
N MET A 1 7.56 -11.56 -14.76
CA MET A 1 7.97 -10.17 -14.45
C MET A 1 6.78 -9.28 -14.78
N PHE A 2 6.42 -8.33 -13.92
CA PHE A 2 5.26 -7.45 -14.16
C PHE A 2 5.69 -6.23 -14.99
N ASN A 3 4.81 -5.73 -15.85
CA ASN A 3 5.07 -4.54 -16.65
C ASN A 3 4.63 -3.26 -15.94
N THR A 4 3.73 -3.38 -14.96
CA THR A 4 3.25 -2.25 -14.15
C THR A 4 3.19 -2.60 -12.66
N GLU A 5 3.28 -1.58 -11.81
CA GLU A 5 3.10 -1.73 -10.35
C GLU A 5 1.71 -2.28 -10.04
N ARG A 6 0.69 -1.84 -10.79
CA ARG A 6 -0.69 -2.31 -10.63
C ARG A 6 -0.83 -3.81 -10.93
N GLU A 7 -0.19 -4.33 -11.96
CA GLU A 7 -0.19 -5.78 -12.24
C GLU A 7 0.41 -6.58 -11.08
N GLY A 8 1.55 -6.14 -10.55
CA GLY A 8 2.21 -6.77 -9.41
C GLY A 8 1.35 -6.73 -8.14
N GLN A 9 0.71 -5.59 -7.88
CA GLN A 9 -0.23 -5.39 -6.78
C GLN A 9 -1.44 -6.33 -6.87
N LEU A 10 -2.12 -6.37 -8.02
CA LEU A 10 -3.27 -7.26 -8.26
C LEU A 10 -2.88 -8.74 -8.08
N HIS A 11 -1.73 -9.13 -8.62
CA HIS A 11 -1.21 -10.48 -8.49
C HIS A 11 -0.88 -10.83 -7.03
N PHE A 12 -0.24 -9.92 -6.29
CA PHE A 12 0.06 -10.10 -4.87
C PHE A 12 -1.22 -10.34 -4.07
N PHE A 13 -2.19 -9.41 -4.14
CA PHE A 13 -3.41 -9.53 -3.36
C PHE A 13 -4.21 -10.79 -3.71
N LYS A 14 -4.29 -11.14 -5.00
CA LYS A 14 -4.90 -12.41 -5.44
C LYS A 14 -4.19 -13.62 -4.83
N ASN A 15 -2.85 -13.65 -4.84
CA ASN A 15 -2.09 -14.78 -4.30
C ASN A 15 -2.25 -14.95 -2.79
N PHE A 16 -2.42 -13.86 -2.05
CA PHE A 16 -2.61 -13.88 -0.60
C PHE A 16 -4.09 -13.90 -0.17
N GLY A 17 -5.03 -14.00 -1.13
CA GLY A 17 -6.47 -14.02 -0.85
C GLY A 17 -7.01 -12.71 -0.28
N ILE A 18 -6.31 -11.60 -0.49
CA ILE A 18 -6.72 -10.25 -0.05
C ILE A 18 -7.66 -9.67 -1.10
N LYS A 19 -8.86 -9.28 -0.68
CA LYS A 19 -9.89 -8.70 -1.53
C LYS A 19 -9.73 -7.18 -1.63
N LEU A 20 -9.42 -6.69 -2.83
CA LEU A 20 -9.14 -5.26 -3.07
C LEU A 20 -10.37 -4.34 -3.02
N ASP A 21 -11.55 -4.92 -3.18
CA ASP A 21 -12.86 -4.24 -3.16
C ASP A 21 -13.39 -4.02 -1.74
N GLU A 22 -12.74 -4.58 -0.72
CA GLU A 22 -13.00 -4.19 0.65
C GLU A 22 -12.55 -2.73 0.83
N ASN A 23 -13.48 -1.88 1.30
CA ASN A 23 -13.27 -0.43 1.45
C ASN A 23 -11.99 -0.07 2.22
N ASP A 24 -11.49 -0.99 3.03
CA ASP A 24 -10.32 -0.82 3.88
C ASP A 24 -8.98 -1.01 3.14
N VAL A 25 -8.97 -1.66 1.96
CA VAL A 25 -7.72 -2.00 1.26
C VAL A 25 -7.17 -0.83 0.45
N LEU A 26 -7.97 -0.22 -0.43
CA LEU A 26 -7.53 0.89 -1.28
C LEU A 26 -7.99 2.25 -0.73
N VAL A 27 -7.51 2.60 0.46
CA VAL A 27 -7.88 3.86 1.14
C VAL A 27 -6.95 4.99 0.71
N ALA A 28 -7.49 6.21 0.55
CA ALA A 28 -6.74 7.45 0.36
C ALA A 28 -5.67 7.40 -0.77
N ASN A 29 -5.93 6.65 -1.84
CA ASN A 29 -5.00 6.41 -2.97
C ASN A 29 -3.65 5.78 -2.55
N THR A 30 -3.63 5.01 -1.46
CA THR A 30 -2.51 4.13 -1.11
C THR A 30 -2.50 2.90 -2.02
N ASP A 31 -1.37 2.18 -2.07
CA ASP A 31 -1.30 0.91 -2.78
C ASP A 31 -1.89 -0.27 -1.98
N GLY A 32 -2.38 -0.03 -0.77
CA GLY A 32 -2.95 -1.07 0.08
C GLY A 32 -2.77 -0.78 1.55
N VAL A 33 -3.84 -0.93 2.32
CA VAL A 33 -3.79 -1.05 3.78
C VAL A 33 -4.56 -2.31 4.17
N PHE A 34 -3.89 -3.28 4.80
CA PHE A 34 -4.57 -4.52 5.19
C PHE A 34 -4.04 -5.03 6.53
N ASN A 35 -4.95 -5.36 7.45
CA ASN A 35 -4.63 -5.81 8.81
C ASN A 35 -3.60 -4.92 9.52
N GLY A 36 -3.72 -3.61 9.34
CA GLY A 36 -2.80 -2.65 9.95
C GLY A 36 -1.40 -2.64 9.35
N ASN A 37 -1.21 -3.16 8.13
CA ASN A 37 0.03 -3.02 7.36
C ASN A 37 -0.22 -2.15 6.14
N ILE A 38 0.73 -1.28 5.81
CA ILE A 38 0.70 -0.52 4.57
C ILE A 38 1.54 -1.21 3.50
N PHE A 39 1.03 -1.23 2.27
CA PHE A 39 1.73 -1.73 1.12
C PHE A 39 2.14 -0.57 0.22
N GLU A 40 3.34 -0.68 -0.33
CA GLU A 40 3.91 0.22 -1.32
C GLU A 40 4.55 -0.66 -2.39
N PHE A 41 4.01 -0.66 -3.61
CA PHE A 41 4.49 -1.52 -4.67
C PHE A 41 5.42 -0.74 -5.60
N LYS A 42 6.56 -1.36 -5.94
CA LYS A 42 7.51 -0.87 -6.92
C LYS A 42 8.00 -2.01 -7.79
N LEU A 43 8.12 -1.77 -9.10
CA LEU A 43 8.70 -2.76 -10.04
C LEU A 43 10.18 -3.02 -9.73
N SER A 44 10.89 -2.00 -9.24
CA SER A 44 12.26 -2.09 -8.75
C SER A 44 12.46 -1.12 -7.58
N ILE A 45 13.21 -1.54 -6.56
CA ILE A 45 13.58 -0.69 -5.41
C ILE A 45 15.06 -0.37 -5.52
N ASN A 46 15.37 0.70 -6.26
CA ASN A 46 16.75 1.17 -6.39
C ASN A 46 17.20 2.02 -5.19
N ASN A 47 16.23 2.57 -4.44
CA ASN A 47 16.45 3.41 -3.27
C ASN A 47 15.35 3.17 -2.24
N THR A 48 15.72 2.52 -1.13
CA THR A 48 14.79 2.20 -0.03
C THR A 48 14.24 3.43 0.67
N GLN A 49 15.00 4.53 0.74
CA GLN A 49 14.55 5.78 1.36
C GLN A 49 13.36 6.38 0.62
N GLN A 50 13.34 6.29 -0.72
CA GLN A 50 12.22 6.80 -1.51
C GLN A 50 10.92 6.05 -1.22
N VAL A 51 11.00 4.73 -1.10
CA VAL A 51 9.88 3.86 -0.74
C VAL A 51 9.39 4.16 0.67
N LEU A 52 10.32 4.32 1.62
CA LEU A 52 10.00 4.70 3.01
C LEU A 52 9.30 6.07 3.08
N PHE A 53 9.81 7.08 2.38
CA PHE A 53 9.16 8.40 2.32
C PHE A 53 7.76 8.33 1.70
N GLN A 54 7.55 7.47 0.70
CA GLN A 54 6.23 7.28 0.11
C GLN A 54 5.25 6.66 1.12
N ALA A 55 5.66 5.61 1.85
CA ALA A 55 4.87 5.03 2.92
C ALA A 55 4.53 6.05 4.03
N ILE A 56 5.49 6.88 4.44
CA ILE A 56 5.26 7.94 5.44
C ILE A 56 4.24 8.98 4.94
N LYS A 57 4.30 9.37 3.66
CA LYS A 57 3.31 10.28 3.06
C LYS A 57 1.91 9.69 3.11
N TYR A 58 1.77 8.39 2.85
CA TYR A 58 0.49 7.72 2.97
C TYR A 58 -0.02 7.65 4.41
N LEU A 59 0.81 7.29 5.37
CA LEU A 59 0.43 7.32 6.80
C LEU A 59 0.00 8.72 7.24
N SER A 60 0.70 9.76 6.78
CA SER A 60 0.36 11.15 7.06
C SER A 60 -0.99 11.54 6.45
N ARG A 61 -1.26 11.09 5.21
CA ARG A 61 -2.54 11.32 4.53
C ARG A 61 -3.69 10.62 5.25
N LEU A 62 -3.51 9.36 5.67
CA LEU A 62 -4.51 8.63 6.44
C LEU A 62 -4.88 9.41 7.70
N ARG A 63 -3.88 9.89 8.45
CA ARG A 63 -4.09 10.71 9.65
C ARG A 63 -4.88 11.99 9.37
N ILE A 64 -4.46 12.78 8.37
CA ILE A 64 -5.08 14.08 8.07
C ILE A 64 -6.51 13.93 7.55
N THR A 65 -6.81 12.82 6.87
CA THR A 65 -8.14 12.54 6.30
C THR A 65 -9.07 11.80 7.27
N GLY A 66 -8.65 11.57 8.52
CA GLY A 66 -9.46 10.90 9.55
C GLY A 66 -9.57 9.38 9.37
N ASN A 67 -8.72 8.77 8.54
CA ASN A 67 -8.67 7.32 8.38
C ASN A 67 -7.82 6.67 9.48
N PRO A 68 -8.14 5.43 9.89
CA PRO A 68 -7.29 4.67 10.79
C PRO A 68 -5.85 4.57 10.27
N VAL A 69 -4.88 4.82 11.15
CA VAL A 69 -3.45 4.66 10.83
C VAL A 69 -2.98 3.35 11.44
N PRO A 70 -2.26 2.49 10.69
CA PRO A 70 -1.49 1.36 11.21
C PRO A 70 -0.78 1.67 12.53
N LYS A 71 -0.99 0.81 13.54
CA LYS A 71 -0.40 0.97 14.87
C LYS A 71 1.10 0.62 14.90
N ASN A 72 1.51 -0.27 14.00
CA ASN A 72 2.89 -0.76 13.86
C ASN A 72 3.33 -0.59 12.40
N ILE A 73 4.64 -0.39 12.18
CA ILE A 73 5.29 -0.29 10.86
C ILE A 73 6.36 -1.37 10.77
#